data_AF-A0A316NY22-F1
#
_entry.id   AF-A0A316NY22-F1
#
_cell.length_a   1.000
_cell.length_b   1.000
_cell.length_c   1.000
_cell.angle_alpha   90.00
_cell.angle_beta   90.00
_cell.angle_gamma   90.00
#
_symmetry.space_group_name_H-M   'P 1'
#
loop_
_entity.id
_entity.type
_entity.pdbx_description
1 polymer ?
#
loop_
_entity_poly.entity_id
_entity_poly.type
_entity_poly.pdbx_seq_one_letter_code
_entity_poly.pdbx_strand_id
1 'polypeptide(L)'
;MSRSISRACVALAALLLSIALALGATLCLAPTAHADEATIFSQKLTKLVAGESPALTETIEAAFSDALSSAKREAFVDESRAEDFYFAQNGSGRCTITSVAMMVRRAAFLDGRSDWQDLGLDSVTADGWCSAGVKWNFETAGYDIGVIDVAGTSDALRELLDEHPEGIAAYDPNVPHAILLTDYDEETDTFFCADPANYKAGSRIPLAESWNGECRGSSQPRVVAGLTRAWVIQ
;
A
#
# COMPACT_ATOMS: atom_id res chain seq x y z
N MET A 1 -8.20 -42.94 29.20
CA MET A 1 -8.24 -41.52 29.58
C MET A 1 -7.53 -40.73 28.48
N SER A 2 -8.24 -40.12 27.52
CA SER A 2 -7.57 -39.44 26.37
C SER A 2 -8.43 -38.40 25.62
N ARG A 3 -9.52 -37.88 26.23
CA ARG A 3 -10.46 -36.97 25.54
C ARG A 3 -10.49 -35.53 26.05
N SER A 4 -9.77 -35.21 27.13
CA SER A 4 -9.84 -33.87 27.75
C SER A 4 -8.83 -32.86 27.17
N ILE A 5 -7.69 -33.32 26.63
CA ILE A 5 -6.62 -32.46 26.12
C ILE A 5 -7.04 -31.77 24.81
N SER A 6 -7.83 -32.44 23.97
CA SER A 6 -8.26 -31.90 22.66
C SER A 6 -9.24 -30.71 22.76
N ARG A 7 -10.12 -30.67 23.78
CA ARG A 7 -11.07 -29.55 23.93
C ARG A 7 -10.42 -28.29 24.50
N ALA A 8 -9.43 -28.44 25.38
CA ALA A 8 -8.69 -27.32 25.96
C ALA A 8 -7.85 -26.61 24.89
N CYS A 9 -7.14 -27.35 24.04
CA CYS A 9 -6.37 -26.77 22.93
C CYS A 9 -7.28 -26.07 21.89
N VAL A 10 -8.45 -26.62 21.59
CA VAL A 10 -9.41 -25.97 20.66
C VAL A 10 -10.01 -24.70 21.28
N ALA A 11 -10.32 -24.70 22.57
CA ALA A 11 -10.82 -23.52 23.26
C ALA A 11 -9.74 -22.43 23.42
N LEU A 12 -8.49 -22.84 23.65
CA LEU A 12 -7.34 -21.93 23.71
C LEU A 12 -7.06 -21.33 22.33
N ALA A 13 -7.04 -22.14 21.27
CA ALA A 13 -6.89 -21.66 19.90
C ALA A 13 -8.02 -20.71 19.49
N ALA A 14 -9.27 -21.02 19.83
CA ALA A 14 -10.41 -20.14 19.57
C ALA A 14 -10.32 -18.82 20.36
N LEU A 15 -9.83 -18.87 21.60
CA LEU A 15 -9.63 -17.67 22.44
C LEU A 15 -8.49 -16.81 21.89
N LEU A 16 -7.37 -17.42 21.49
CA LEU A 16 -6.23 -16.74 20.88
C LEU A 16 -6.59 -16.13 19.53
N LEU A 17 -7.37 -16.84 18.71
CA LEU A 17 -7.91 -16.32 17.46
C LEU A 17 -8.87 -15.14 17.71
N SER A 18 -9.74 -15.25 18.71
CA SER A 18 -10.64 -14.14 19.10
C SER A 18 -9.86 -12.93 19.62
N ILE A 19 -8.76 -13.15 20.35
CA ILE A 19 -7.87 -12.07 20.82
C ILE A 19 -7.11 -11.45 19.64
N ALA A 20 -6.63 -12.26 18.69
CA ALA A 20 -5.99 -11.78 17.46
C ALA A 20 -6.96 -10.95 16.61
N LEU A 21 -8.21 -11.40 16.45
CA LEU A 21 -9.27 -10.63 15.79
C LEU A 21 -9.59 -9.32 16.54
N ALA A 22 -9.67 -9.36 17.87
CA ALA A 22 -9.92 -8.17 18.68
C ALA A 22 -8.75 -7.17 18.64
N LEU A 23 -7.51 -7.66 18.58
CA LEU A 23 -6.29 -6.85 18.38
C LEU A 23 -6.23 -6.27 16.98
N GLY A 24 -6.60 -7.04 15.95
CA GLY A 24 -6.76 -6.55 14.58
C GLY A 24 -7.77 -5.40 14.53
N ALA A 25 -8.92 -5.55 15.19
CA ALA A 25 -9.93 -4.50 15.27
C ALA A 25 -9.45 -3.24 16.03
N THR A 26 -8.57 -3.38 17.02
CA THR A 26 -7.99 -2.23 17.74
C THR A 26 -6.86 -1.56 16.94
N LEU A 27 -6.07 -2.33 16.18
CA LEU A 27 -5.08 -1.82 15.24
C LEU A 27 -5.73 -1.05 14.08
N CYS A 28 -6.91 -1.45 13.62
CA CYS A 28 -7.67 -0.68 12.62
C CYS A 28 -8.10 0.71 13.12
N LEU A 29 -8.21 0.93 14.43
CA LEU A 29 -8.63 2.22 15.01
C LEU A 29 -7.46 3.15 15.35
N ALA A 30 -6.25 2.61 15.56
CA ALA A 30 -5.05 3.39 15.91
C ALA A 30 -3.76 2.67 15.41
N PRO A 31 -3.54 2.62 14.08
CA PRO A 31 -2.57 1.72 13.46
C PRO A 31 -1.10 2.02 13.79
N THR A 32 -0.74 3.26 14.14
CA THR A 32 0.65 3.66 14.41
C THR A 32 1.04 3.62 15.88
N ALA A 33 0.10 3.86 16.81
CA ALA A 33 0.40 3.88 18.24
C ALA A 33 0.65 2.48 18.82
N HIS A 34 0.14 1.43 18.16
CA HIS A 34 0.15 0.07 18.69
C HIS A 34 0.85 -0.96 17.79
N ALA A 35 1.46 -0.57 16.66
CA ALA A 35 2.16 -1.51 15.79
C ALA A 35 3.32 -2.24 16.51
N ASP A 36 4.10 -1.50 17.30
CA ASP A 36 5.18 -2.06 18.13
C ASP A 36 4.63 -2.94 19.25
N GLU A 37 3.54 -2.53 19.90
CA GLU A 37 2.88 -3.29 20.97
C GLU A 37 2.25 -4.59 20.44
N ALA A 38 1.65 -4.56 19.25
CA ALA A 38 1.11 -5.73 18.57
C ALA A 38 2.21 -6.70 18.14
N THR A 39 3.34 -6.19 17.67
CA THR A 39 4.52 -7.00 17.33
C THR A 39 5.06 -7.70 18.59
N ILE A 40 5.18 -6.98 19.70
CA ILE A 40 5.60 -7.54 21.00
C ILE A 40 4.59 -8.58 21.52
N PHE A 41 3.29 -8.31 21.36
CA PHE A 41 2.24 -9.24 21.75
C PHE A 41 2.29 -10.53 20.95
N SER A 42 2.41 -10.43 19.62
CA SER A 42 2.57 -11.57 18.71
C SER A 42 3.77 -12.43 19.12
N GLN A 43 4.95 -11.82 19.30
CA GLN A 43 6.14 -12.55 19.76
C GLN A 43 5.96 -13.26 21.10
N LYS A 44 5.24 -12.65 22.05
CA LYS A 44 4.91 -13.29 23.33
C LYS A 44 3.96 -14.47 23.12
N LEU A 45 2.92 -14.31 22.31
CA LEU A 45 1.94 -15.34 22.00
C LEU A 45 2.59 -16.54 21.32
N THR A 46 3.42 -16.30 20.29
CA THR A 46 4.20 -17.30 19.59
C THR A 46 5.08 -18.09 20.57
N LYS A 47 5.80 -17.41 21.47
CA LYS A 47 6.61 -18.08 22.50
C LYS A 47 5.80 -18.96 23.45
N LEU A 48 4.56 -18.57 23.75
CA LEU A 48 3.64 -19.34 24.60
C LEU A 48 3.11 -20.59 23.89
N VAL A 49 2.95 -20.55 22.55
CA VAL A 49 2.33 -21.62 21.76
C VAL A 49 3.35 -22.52 21.04
N ALA A 50 4.61 -22.06 20.89
CA ALA A 50 5.71 -22.78 20.23
C ALA A 50 6.02 -24.18 20.82
N GLY A 51 5.53 -24.48 22.03
CA GLY A 51 5.64 -25.79 22.66
C GLY A 51 4.49 -26.77 22.35
N GLU A 52 3.36 -26.30 21.79
CA GLU A 52 2.16 -27.13 21.59
C GLU A 52 2.01 -27.65 20.15
N SER A 53 2.35 -26.87 19.13
CA SER A 53 2.29 -27.30 17.72
C SER A 53 3.02 -26.32 16.78
N PRO A 54 3.99 -26.77 15.96
CA PRO A 54 4.64 -25.95 14.94
C PRO A 54 3.66 -25.37 13.92
N ALA A 55 2.67 -26.16 13.47
CA ALA A 55 1.66 -25.70 12.51
C ALA A 55 0.75 -24.61 13.08
N LEU A 56 0.45 -24.67 14.38
CA LEU A 56 -0.33 -23.62 15.05
C LEU A 56 0.48 -22.33 15.19
N THR A 57 1.79 -22.46 15.42
CA THR A 57 2.71 -21.32 15.52
C THR A 57 2.77 -20.57 14.18
N GLU A 58 2.97 -21.29 13.07
CA GLU A 58 2.99 -20.72 11.71
C GLU A 58 1.66 -20.06 11.35
N THR A 59 0.53 -20.69 11.68
CA THR A 59 -0.81 -20.12 11.42
C THR A 59 -1.03 -18.80 12.17
N ILE A 60 -0.59 -18.74 13.44
CA ILE A 60 -0.70 -17.52 14.26
C ILE A 60 0.18 -16.41 13.70
N GLU A 61 1.44 -16.73 13.37
CA GLU A 61 2.38 -15.74 12.80
C GLU A 61 1.86 -15.16 11.48
N ALA A 62 1.35 -16.01 10.58
CA ALA A 62 0.74 -15.57 9.33
C ALA A 62 -0.46 -14.65 9.58
N ALA A 63 -1.40 -15.06 10.44
CA ALA A 63 -2.59 -14.25 10.74
C ALA A 63 -2.24 -12.88 11.38
N PHE A 64 -1.21 -12.82 12.23
CA PHE A 64 -0.74 -11.55 12.78
C PHE A 64 -0.06 -10.67 11.74
N SER A 65 0.77 -11.26 10.87
CA SER A 65 1.41 -10.55 9.77
C SER A 65 0.38 -9.94 8.81
N ASP A 66 -0.65 -10.72 8.46
CA ASP A 66 -1.75 -10.28 7.60
C ASP A 66 -2.56 -9.17 8.26
N ALA A 67 -2.91 -9.31 9.53
CA ALA A 67 -3.64 -8.29 10.29
C ALA A 67 -2.85 -6.98 10.41
N LEU A 68 -1.54 -7.05 10.67
CA LEU A 68 -0.68 -5.88 10.75
C LEU A 68 -0.56 -5.18 9.39
N SER A 69 -0.36 -5.95 8.31
CA SER A 69 -0.28 -5.43 6.95
C SER A 69 -1.59 -4.76 6.54
N SER A 70 -2.73 -5.37 6.88
CA SER A 70 -4.05 -4.77 6.66
C SER A 70 -4.21 -3.46 7.43
N ALA A 71 -3.86 -3.42 8.72
CA ALA A 71 -3.97 -2.21 9.54
C ALA A 71 -3.05 -1.08 9.04
N LYS A 72 -1.87 -1.41 8.51
CA LYS A 72 -1.01 -0.40 7.88
C LYS A 72 -1.62 0.13 6.59
N ARG A 73 -2.27 -0.70 5.77
CA ARG A 73 -2.95 -0.23 4.55
C ARG A 73 -4.13 0.71 4.85
N GLU A 74 -4.81 0.53 5.97
CA GLU A 74 -5.87 1.46 6.41
C GLU A 74 -5.33 2.90 6.61
N ALA A 75 -4.05 3.07 6.93
CA ALA A 75 -3.43 4.39 7.02
C ALA A 75 -3.46 5.17 5.69
N PHE A 76 -3.50 4.47 4.56
CA PHE A 76 -3.48 5.08 3.23
C PHE A 76 -4.86 5.59 2.79
N VAL A 77 -5.93 5.06 3.39
CA VAL A 77 -7.31 5.45 3.12
C VAL A 77 -7.84 6.46 4.15
N ASP A 78 -7.18 6.61 5.30
CA ASP A 78 -7.45 7.65 6.29
C ASP A 78 -7.13 9.05 5.74
N GLU A 79 -8.17 9.79 5.37
CA GLU A 79 -8.06 11.15 4.84
C GLU A 79 -7.30 12.10 5.78
N SER A 80 -7.37 11.89 7.10
CA SER A 80 -6.66 12.75 8.06
C SER A 80 -5.13 12.58 8.01
N ARG A 81 -4.67 11.51 7.35
CA ARG A 81 -3.26 11.17 7.16
C ARG A 81 -2.81 11.28 5.72
N ALA A 82 -3.67 11.75 4.82
CA ALA A 82 -3.36 11.86 3.40
C ALA A 82 -2.07 12.67 3.13
N GLU A 83 -1.88 13.78 3.86
CA GLU A 83 -0.69 14.64 3.73
C GLU A 83 0.61 13.97 4.21
N ASP A 84 0.52 12.91 5.01
CA ASP A 84 1.70 12.12 5.39
C ASP A 84 2.31 11.43 4.15
N PHE A 85 1.48 11.01 3.20
CA PHE A 85 1.86 10.15 2.09
C PHE A 85 1.87 10.86 0.73
N TYR A 86 0.96 11.80 0.52
CA TYR A 86 0.67 12.37 -0.79
C TYR A 86 1.08 13.84 -0.87
N PHE A 87 1.82 14.22 -1.91
CA PHE A 87 2.39 15.56 -2.03
C PHE A 87 2.47 16.05 -3.48
N ALA A 88 2.56 17.36 -3.66
CA ALA A 88 2.52 17.96 -4.99
C ALA A 88 3.84 17.77 -5.76
N GLN A 89 3.76 17.71 -7.09
CA GLN A 89 4.94 17.78 -7.95
C GLN A 89 5.58 19.17 -7.91
N ASN A 90 6.92 19.22 -7.92
CA ASN A 90 7.63 20.50 -8.03
C ASN A 90 7.94 20.83 -9.51
N GLY A 91 7.02 21.54 -10.15
CA GLY A 91 7.13 22.00 -11.54
C GLY A 91 6.56 21.01 -12.56
N SER A 92 6.40 21.48 -13.79
CA SER A 92 5.79 20.70 -14.89
C SER A 92 6.65 19.48 -15.24
N GLY A 93 5.98 18.39 -15.66
CA GLY A 93 6.63 17.16 -16.12
C GLY A 93 7.18 16.24 -15.02
N ARG A 94 6.94 16.54 -13.74
CA ARG A 94 7.43 15.73 -12.61
C ARG A 94 6.41 14.75 -12.02
N CYS A 95 5.22 14.64 -12.59
CA CYS A 95 4.15 13.77 -12.09
C CYS A 95 4.63 12.32 -11.86
N THR A 96 5.31 11.71 -12.84
CA THR A 96 5.81 10.33 -12.69
C THR A 96 6.78 10.16 -11.52
N ILE A 97 7.80 11.02 -11.37
CA ILE A 97 8.77 10.86 -10.27
C ILE A 97 8.13 11.16 -8.92
N THR A 98 7.16 12.08 -8.88
CA THR A 98 6.41 12.38 -7.66
C THR A 98 5.52 11.20 -7.26
N SER A 99 4.82 10.57 -8.20
CA SER A 99 4.05 9.35 -7.93
C SER A 99 4.93 8.20 -7.45
N VAL A 100 6.12 8.00 -8.05
CA VAL A 100 7.10 7.01 -7.57
C VAL A 100 7.59 7.36 -6.15
N ALA A 101 7.81 8.64 -5.84
CA ALA A 101 8.22 9.03 -4.50
C ALA A 101 7.15 8.74 -3.43
N MET A 102 5.87 8.96 -3.74
CA MET A 102 4.77 8.57 -2.85
C MET A 102 4.69 7.04 -2.67
N MET A 103 4.89 6.28 -3.75
CA MET A 103 4.93 4.81 -3.73
C MET A 103 6.05 4.31 -2.81
N VAL A 104 7.28 4.82 -2.97
CA VAL A 104 8.44 4.48 -2.13
C VAL A 104 8.19 4.85 -0.66
N ARG A 105 7.55 6.01 -0.40
CA ARG A 105 7.17 6.40 0.96
C ARG A 105 6.17 5.41 1.59
N ARG A 106 5.14 4.99 0.84
CA ARG A 106 4.17 3.99 1.28
C ARG A 106 4.84 2.64 1.56
N ALA A 107 5.73 2.19 0.69
CA ALA A 107 6.50 0.96 0.88
C ALA A 107 7.33 1.01 2.18
N ALA A 108 8.05 2.10 2.41
CA ALA A 108 8.83 2.28 3.63
C ALA A 108 7.97 2.28 4.91
N PHE A 109 6.75 2.82 4.85
CA PHE A 109 5.78 2.74 5.93
C PHE A 109 5.29 1.30 6.17
N LEU A 110 4.99 0.55 5.10
CA LEU A 110 4.62 -0.87 5.17
C LEU A 110 5.75 -1.71 5.80
N ASP A 111 7.00 -1.40 5.47
CA ASP A 111 8.19 -2.04 6.06
C ASP A 111 8.48 -1.62 7.50
N GLY A 112 7.76 -0.62 8.02
CA GLY A 112 7.94 -0.12 9.39
C GLY A 112 9.27 0.62 9.60
N ARG A 113 9.84 1.17 8.52
CA ARG A 113 11.04 1.99 8.62
C ARG A 113 10.75 3.24 9.43
N SER A 114 11.70 3.70 10.23
CA SER A 114 11.53 4.94 11.03
C SER A 114 11.71 6.22 10.22
N ASP A 115 12.40 6.15 9.08
CA ASP A 115 12.76 7.28 8.21
C ASP A 115 11.77 7.49 7.05
N TRP A 116 10.65 6.77 7.02
CA TRP A 116 9.70 6.80 5.89
C TRP A 116 9.18 8.21 5.56
N GLN A 117 8.99 9.07 6.56
CA GLN A 117 8.52 10.45 6.35
C GLN A 117 9.55 11.35 5.66
N ASP A 118 10.83 11.01 5.76
CA ASP A 118 11.92 11.76 5.13
C ASP A 118 12.05 11.41 3.63
N LEU A 119 11.47 10.29 3.19
CA LEU A 119 11.46 9.87 1.79
C LEU A 119 10.46 10.73 1.02
N GLY A 120 10.94 11.66 0.20
CA GLY A 120 10.10 12.58 -0.56
C GLY A 120 10.53 12.67 -2.02
N LEU A 121 10.01 13.69 -2.72
CA LEU A 121 10.37 13.93 -4.11
C LEU A 121 11.89 14.04 -4.32
N ASP A 122 12.58 14.79 -3.45
CA ASP A 122 14.01 15.06 -3.62
C ASP A 122 14.88 13.81 -3.42
N SER A 123 14.54 12.94 -2.45
CA SER A 123 15.28 11.70 -2.20
C SER A 123 15.20 10.76 -3.40
N VAL A 124 14.02 10.62 -4.01
CA VAL A 124 13.81 9.72 -5.16
C VAL A 124 14.30 10.34 -6.47
N THR A 125 14.23 11.66 -6.61
CA THR A 125 14.71 12.37 -7.81
C THR A 125 16.21 12.21 -8.00
N ALA A 126 16.99 12.20 -6.91
CA ALA A 126 18.45 12.05 -6.97
C ALA A 126 18.87 10.78 -7.72
N ASP A 127 18.15 9.69 -7.52
CA ASP A 127 18.46 8.39 -8.09
C ASP A 127 17.68 8.10 -9.38
N GLY A 128 16.41 8.52 -9.45
CA GLY A 128 15.47 8.13 -10.49
C GLY A 128 15.33 9.08 -11.67
N TRP A 129 15.90 10.29 -11.61
CA TRP A 129 15.69 11.31 -12.65
C TRP A 129 16.87 11.43 -13.61
N CYS A 130 16.58 11.71 -14.88
CA CYS A 130 17.55 12.13 -15.90
C CYS A 130 17.01 13.32 -16.71
N SER A 131 17.81 13.85 -17.63
CA SER A 131 17.41 15.00 -18.45
C SER A 131 16.16 14.75 -19.31
N ALA A 132 15.78 13.49 -19.52
CA ALA A 132 14.63 13.07 -20.33
C ALA A 132 13.41 12.63 -19.49
N GLY A 133 13.47 12.72 -18.16
CA GLY A 133 12.41 12.25 -17.25
C GLY A 133 12.87 11.12 -16.34
N VAL A 134 11.91 10.31 -15.88
CA VAL A 134 12.17 9.18 -14.97
C VAL A 134 12.90 8.06 -15.71
N LYS A 135 13.94 7.51 -15.08
CA LYS A 135 14.65 6.32 -15.55
C LYS A 135 13.69 5.12 -15.59
N TRP A 136 13.94 4.19 -16.50
CA TRP A 136 13.09 3.00 -16.62
C TRP A 136 13.35 2.00 -15.50
N ASN A 137 14.58 1.96 -15.01
CA ASN A 137 14.98 1.16 -13.85
C ASN A 137 15.99 1.95 -13.03
N PHE A 138 15.86 1.92 -11.71
CA PHE A 138 16.80 2.54 -10.78
C PHE A 138 16.55 2.03 -9.36
N GLU A 139 17.59 2.04 -8.53
CA GLU A 139 17.47 1.78 -7.10
C GLU A 139 17.30 3.11 -6.36
N THR A 140 16.40 3.18 -5.39
CA THR A 140 16.25 4.34 -4.50
C THR A 140 15.83 3.87 -3.12
N ALA A 141 16.41 4.44 -2.07
CA ALA A 141 16.05 4.12 -0.68
C ALA A 141 16.02 2.61 -0.34
N GLY A 142 16.80 1.78 -1.04
CA GLY A 142 16.82 0.32 -0.87
C GLY A 142 15.73 -0.45 -1.61
N TYR A 143 15.00 0.19 -2.53
CA TYR A 143 14.03 -0.44 -3.41
C TYR A 143 14.49 -0.39 -4.87
N ASP A 144 14.33 -1.51 -5.57
CA ASP A 144 14.52 -1.59 -7.01
C ASP A 144 13.23 -1.17 -7.72
N ILE A 145 13.27 -0.06 -8.44
CA ILE A 145 12.14 0.45 -9.21
C ILE A 145 12.28 -0.02 -10.66
N GLY A 146 11.22 -0.59 -11.21
CA GLY A 146 11.13 -1.03 -12.60
C GLY A 146 9.85 -0.54 -13.29
N VAL A 147 9.86 -0.55 -14.63
CA VAL A 147 8.69 -0.26 -15.46
C VAL A 147 8.06 -1.54 -15.98
N ILE A 148 6.74 -1.62 -15.88
CA ILE A 148 5.92 -2.67 -16.48
C ILE A 148 4.92 -2.08 -17.48
N ASP A 149 4.51 -2.89 -18.45
CA ASP A 149 3.37 -2.59 -19.32
C ASP A 149 2.07 -2.92 -18.58
N VAL A 150 1.06 -2.06 -18.72
CA VAL A 150 -0.25 -2.20 -18.08
C VAL A 150 -1.28 -2.53 -19.16
N ALA A 151 -2.08 -3.57 -18.93
CA ALA A 151 -3.07 -4.04 -19.90
C ALA A 151 -4.26 -3.08 -20.10
N GLY A 152 -4.46 -2.14 -19.17
CA GLY A 152 -5.53 -1.15 -19.22
C GLY A 152 -6.92 -1.73 -18.97
N THR A 153 -7.03 -2.74 -18.09
CA THR A 153 -8.29 -3.35 -17.67
C THR A 153 -8.42 -3.30 -16.15
N SER A 154 -9.66 -3.26 -15.64
CA SER A 154 -9.90 -3.22 -14.19
C SER A 154 -9.32 -4.44 -13.49
N ASP A 155 -9.51 -5.64 -14.07
CA ASP A 155 -9.01 -6.89 -13.47
C ASP A 155 -7.48 -6.90 -13.35
N ALA A 156 -6.77 -6.48 -14.41
CA ALA A 156 -5.31 -6.42 -14.39
C ALA A 156 -4.79 -5.36 -13.41
N LEU A 157 -5.47 -4.22 -13.26
CA LEU A 157 -5.09 -3.22 -12.27
C LEU A 157 -5.35 -3.71 -10.84
N ARG A 158 -6.42 -4.46 -10.60
CA ARG A 158 -6.69 -5.07 -9.29
C ARG A 158 -5.61 -6.09 -8.93
N GLU A 159 -5.27 -6.99 -9.85
CA GLU A 159 -4.19 -7.97 -9.65
C GLU A 159 -2.85 -7.27 -9.35
N LEU A 160 -2.52 -6.21 -10.09
CA LEU A 160 -1.31 -5.42 -9.82
C LEU A 160 -1.34 -4.74 -8.44
N LEU A 161 -2.49 -4.26 -7.96
CA LEU A 161 -2.60 -3.64 -6.63
C LEU A 161 -2.55 -4.68 -5.50
N ASP A 162 -2.96 -5.92 -5.76
CA ASP A 162 -2.78 -7.03 -4.82
C ASP A 162 -1.29 -7.41 -4.70
N GLU A 163 -0.54 -7.35 -5.80
CA GLU A 163 0.92 -7.56 -5.83
C GLU A 163 1.71 -6.37 -5.26
N HIS A 164 1.19 -5.15 -5.41
CA HIS A 164 1.83 -3.89 -4.97
C HIS A 164 0.96 -3.12 -3.97
N PRO A 165 0.94 -3.52 -2.68
CA PRO A 165 0.12 -2.88 -1.64
C PRO A 165 0.52 -1.42 -1.33
N GLU A 166 1.72 -0.99 -1.72
CA GLU A 166 2.20 0.40 -1.72
C GLU A 166 1.63 1.24 -2.87
N GLY A 167 0.89 0.63 -3.80
CA GLY A 167 0.36 1.21 -5.02
C GLY A 167 1.36 1.20 -6.17
N ILE A 168 0.90 1.68 -7.33
CA ILE A 168 1.72 1.74 -8.55
C ILE A 168 1.71 3.15 -9.15
N ALA A 169 2.84 3.63 -9.65
CA ALA A 169 2.90 4.91 -10.34
C ALA A 169 2.49 4.73 -11.81
N ALA A 170 1.18 4.80 -12.08
CA ALA A 170 0.58 4.50 -13.37
C ALA A 170 0.54 5.73 -14.29
N TYR A 171 0.87 5.53 -15.57
CA TYR A 171 1.04 6.57 -16.56
C TYR A 171 0.10 6.38 -17.76
N ASP A 172 -0.57 7.47 -18.15
CA ASP A 172 -1.32 7.57 -19.39
C ASP A 172 -0.49 8.35 -20.42
N PRO A 173 -0.05 7.74 -21.54
CA PRO A 173 0.71 8.47 -22.55
C PRO A 173 -0.15 9.40 -23.41
N ASN A 174 -1.46 9.20 -23.47
CA ASN A 174 -2.38 10.03 -24.27
C ASN A 174 -2.86 11.26 -23.49
N VAL A 175 -2.80 11.18 -22.17
CA VAL A 175 -2.91 12.32 -21.24
C VAL A 175 -1.60 12.32 -20.44
N PRO A 176 -0.50 12.91 -20.96
CA PRO A 176 0.88 12.66 -20.52
C PRO A 176 1.11 13.04 -19.05
N HIS A 177 0.64 12.16 -18.16
CA HIS A 177 0.50 12.38 -16.73
C HIS A 177 0.44 11.05 -16.00
N ALA A 178 1.11 11.02 -14.85
CA ALA A 178 1.12 9.88 -13.96
C ALA A 178 0.40 10.20 -12.66
N ILE A 179 -0.22 9.18 -12.10
CA ILE A 179 -0.82 9.19 -10.77
C ILE A 179 -0.24 8.03 -9.96
N LEU A 180 -0.29 8.12 -8.63
CA LEU A 180 -0.11 6.94 -7.79
C LEU A 180 -1.47 6.28 -7.68
N LEU A 181 -1.69 5.15 -8.34
CA LEU A 181 -2.89 4.32 -8.15
C LEU A 181 -2.74 3.59 -6.82
N THR A 182 -3.68 3.78 -5.90
CA THR A 182 -3.46 3.41 -4.50
C THR A 182 -4.12 2.10 -4.09
N ASP A 183 -5.39 1.93 -4.47
CA ASP A 183 -6.27 0.86 -4.02
C ASP A 183 -7.59 0.88 -4.82
N TYR A 184 -8.45 -0.10 -4.55
CA TYR A 184 -9.75 -0.28 -5.18
C TYR A 184 -10.80 -0.66 -4.13
N ASP A 185 -11.94 0.03 -4.16
CA ASP A 185 -13.09 -0.25 -3.32
C ASP A 185 -14.11 -1.09 -4.09
N GLU A 186 -14.32 -2.34 -3.64
CA GLU A 186 -15.27 -3.26 -4.26
C GLU A 186 -16.74 -2.84 -4.08
N GLU A 187 -17.08 -2.14 -2.99
CA GLU A 187 -18.45 -1.75 -2.69
C GLU A 187 -18.94 -0.66 -3.65
N THR A 188 -18.04 0.24 -4.01
CA THR A 188 -18.32 1.37 -4.89
C THR A 188 -17.79 1.19 -6.32
N ASP A 189 -17.14 0.06 -6.63
CA ASP A 189 -16.46 -0.21 -7.91
C ASP A 189 -15.54 0.96 -8.31
N THR A 190 -14.76 1.46 -7.34
CA THR A 190 -13.99 2.69 -7.50
C THR A 190 -12.51 2.46 -7.26
N PHE A 191 -11.70 2.79 -8.25
CA PHE A 191 -10.26 2.96 -8.07
C PHE A 191 -9.97 4.29 -7.43
N PHE A 192 -9.01 4.31 -6.52
CA PHE A 192 -8.50 5.54 -5.91
C PHE A 192 -7.05 5.79 -6.29
N CYS A 193 -6.68 7.06 -6.28
CA CYS A 193 -5.31 7.48 -6.57
C CYS A 193 -4.92 8.72 -5.78
N ALA A 194 -3.63 8.98 -5.71
CA ALA A 194 -3.07 10.27 -5.36
C ALA A 194 -2.53 10.93 -6.64
N ASP A 195 -3.07 12.09 -6.99
CA ASP A 195 -2.66 12.84 -8.17
C ASP A 195 -1.65 13.93 -7.77
N PRO A 196 -0.42 13.91 -8.32
CA PRO A 196 0.61 14.88 -7.95
C PRO A 196 0.36 16.29 -8.52
N ALA A 197 -0.66 16.51 -9.36
CA ALA A 197 -1.03 17.83 -9.85
C ALA A 197 -1.33 18.78 -8.68
N ASN A 198 -0.79 20.01 -8.72
CA ASN A 198 -0.82 20.95 -7.59
C ASN A 198 -2.21 21.25 -6.99
N TYR A 199 -3.29 21.10 -7.76
CA TYR A 199 -4.67 21.35 -7.31
C TYR A 199 -5.43 20.07 -6.91
N LYS A 200 -4.77 18.92 -6.93
CA LYS A 200 -5.28 17.60 -6.52
C LYS A 200 -4.42 16.92 -5.45
N ALA A 201 -3.17 17.36 -5.31
CA ALA A 201 -2.21 16.78 -4.39
C ALA A 201 -2.60 16.94 -2.92
N GLY A 202 -2.03 16.08 -2.06
CA GLY A 202 -2.32 16.05 -0.62
C GLY A 202 -3.56 15.21 -0.27
N SER A 203 -4.12 14.47 -1.21
CA SER A 203 -5.35 13.71 -1.00
C SER A 203 -5.35 12.40 -1.79
N ARG A 204 -6.08 11.42 -1.25
CA ARG A 204 -6.54 10.24 -1.98
C ARG A 204 -7.90 10.57 -2.58
N ILE A 205 -8.05 10.44 -3.89
CA ILE A 205 -9.25 10.82 -4.64
C ILE A 205 -9.72 9.69 -5.57
N PRO A 206 -11.01 9.64 -5.94
CA PRO A 206 -11.48 8.72 -6.97
C PRO A 206 -10.70 8.93 -8.28
N LEU A 207 -10.37 7.84 -8.99
CA LEU A 207 -9.57 7.89 -10.21
C LEU A 207 -10.22 8.76 -11.30
N ALA A 208 -11.55 8.78 -11.35
CA ALA A 208 -12.32 9.64 -12.25
C ALA A 208 -12.18 11.15 -11.95
N GLU A 209 -11.70 11.52 -10.77
CA GLU A 209 -11.47 12.91 -10.35
C GLU A 209 -10.02 13.36 -10.49
N SER A 210 -9.11 12.46 -10.83
CA SER A 210 -7.73 12.80 -11.22
C SER A 210 -7.71 13.68 -12.47
N TRP A 211 -6.57 14.29 -12.77
CA TRP A 211 -6.32 14.97 -14.04
C TRP A 211 -6.58 14.07 -15.25
N ASN A 212 -6.20 12.79 -15.16
CA ASN A 212 -6.50 11.80 -16.21
C ASN A 212 -8.02 11.62 -16.36
N GLY A 213 -8.74 11.58 -15.24
CA GLY A 213 -10.19 11.56 -15.17
C GLY A 213 -10.82 12.76 -15.86
N GLU A 214 -10.42 13.98 -15.48
CA GLU A 214 -10.90 15.23 -16.08
C GLU A 214 -10.66 15.26 -17.60
N CYS A 215 -9.47 14.89 -18.05
CA CYS A 215 -9.13 14.82 -19.48
C CYS A 215 -9.96 13.76 -20.24
N ARG A 216 -10.53 12.79 -19.52
CA ARG A 216 -11.33 11.69 -20.08
C ARG A 216 -12.83 11.82 -19.78
N GLY A 217 -13.27 13.00 -19.32
CA GLY A 217 -14.67 13.30 -19.04
C GLY A 217 -15.19 12.64 -17.76
N SER A 218 -14.35 12.61 -16.73
CA SER A 218 -14.64 12.04 -15.41
C SER A 218 -15.07 10.57 -15.47
N SER A 219 -14.38 9.79 -16.31
CA SER A 219 -14.74 8.39 -16.59
C SER A 219 -13.61 7.45 -16.19
N GLN A 220 -13.78 6.74 -15.07
CA GLN A 220 -12.83 5.73 -14.60
C GLN A 220 -12.50 4.67 -15.67
N PRO A 221 -13.46 4.03 -16.37
CA PRO A 221 -13.14 3.04 -17.40
C PRO A 221 -12.26 3.59 -18.53
N ARG A 222 -12.43 4.87 -18.88
CA ARG A 222 -11.59 5.51 -19.89
C ARG A 222 -10.19 5.78 -19.38
N VAL A 223 -10.04 6.14 -18.09
CA VAL A 223 -8.72 6.31 -17.45
C VAL A 223 -8.00 4.97 -17.40
N VAL A 224 -8.66 3.93 -16.88
CA VAL A 224 -8.14 2.56 -16.82
C VAL A 224 -7.63 2.11 -18.19
N ALA A 225 -8.44 2.25 -19.25
CA ALA A 225 -8.03 1.90 -20.61
C ALA A 225 -6.91 2.79 -21.20
N GLY A 226 -6.64 3.94 -20.59
CA GLY A 226 -5.57 4.87 -20.96
C GLY A 226 -4.23 4.58 -20.30
N LEU A 227 -4.23 3.90 -19.14
CA LEU A 227 -3.01 3.52 -18.43
C LEU A 227 -2.32 2.40 -19.19
N THR A 228 -1.10 2.65 -19.67
CA THR A 228 -0.33 1.67 -20.45
C THR A 228 1.00 1.30 -19.83
N ARG A 229 1.46 2.05 -18.82
CA ARG A 229 2.71 1.78 -18.11
C ARG A 229 2.56 2.08 -16.64
N ALA A 230 3.32 1.39 -15.82
CA ALA A 230 3.48 1.73 -14.42
C ALA A 230 4.94 1.55 -13.99
N TRP A 231 5.37 2.39 -13.04
CA TRP A 231 6.55 2.12 -12.24
C TRP A 231 6.11 1.40 -10.97
N VAL A 232 6.83 0.34 -10.62
CA VAL A 232 6.56 -0.53 -9.47
C VAL A 232 7.87 -0.85 -8.74
N ILE A 233 7.78 -1.29 -7.49
CA ILE A 233 8.90 -1.92 -6.77
C ILE A 233 9.01 -3.38 -7.24
N GLN A 234 10.21 -3.85 -7.57
CA GLN A 234 10.48 -5.21 -8.09
C GLN A 234 10.77 -6.24 -6.98
#